data_AF-A0A418RLT6-F1
#
_entry.id   AF-A0A418RLT6-F1
#
_cell.length_a   1.000
_cell.length_b   1.000
_cell.length_c   1.000
_cell.angle_alpha   90.00
_cell.angle_beta   90.00
_cell.angle_gamma   90.00
#
_symmetry.space_group_name_H-M   'P 1'
#
loop_
_entity.id
_entity.type
_entity.pdbx_description
1 polymer ?
#
loop_
_entity_poly.entity_id
_entity_poly.type
_entity_poly.pdbx_seq_one_letter_code
_entity_poly.pdbx_strand_id
1 'polypeptide(L)'
;MSVLLSPIGNGFQFLTTTGLPLNGGFIYTYQAGSSAPLTTYSDVNGLIPNPNPIVLGSDGRPQTEIWLTQGYSYKFILTDSTNNQIQTYDNLYGILQNAPAVSNVVPTGLIAIWSGSIGSIPSGWVLCDGTNSTPDLRNSFILGAGNSYSVGQTGGSTDAIVVSHTHTATSVVTDAGHFHAPGSASNFWGNSAFGGSPSGSPVGATYGTSAQTANATTGITVATTNASTGVSGTNANLPPYYALAFIMKS
;
A
#
# COMPACT_ATOMS: atom_id res chain seq x y z
N MET A 1 -7.21 -41.38 16.71
CA MET A 1 -6.49 -41.54 15.42
C MET A 1 -7.31 -40.80 14.39
N SER A 2 -6.70 -40.04 13.47
CA SER A 2 -7.47 -39.34 12.44
C SER A 2 -7.78 -40.30 11.29
N VAL A 3 -9.04 -40.30 10.84
CA VAL A 3 -9.52 -41.16 9.75
C VAL A 3 -10.24 -40.32 8.69
N LEU A 4 -10.27 -40.84 7.46
CA LEU A 4 -10.86 -40.21 6.28
C LEU A 4 -11.86 -41.18 5.64
N LEU A 5 -12.99 -40.67 5.14
CA LEU A 5 -14.01 -41.53 4.53
C LEU A 5 -13.45 -42.25 3.30
N SER A 6 -13.64 -43.56 3.20
CA SER A 6 -13.21 -44.32 2.03
C SER A 6 -13.93 -43.82 0.78
N PRO A 7 -13.21 -43.63 -0.35
CA PRO A 7 -13.82 -43.21 -1.62
C PRO A 7 -14.73 -44.30 -2.22
N ILE A 8 -14.59 -45.55 -1.76
CA ILE A 8 -15.42 -46.68 -2.19
C ILE A 8 -15.99 -47.43 -0.99
N GLY A 9 -17.13 -48.08 -1.18
CA GLY A 9 -17.82 -48.87 -0.16
C GLY A 9 -18.80 -48.08 0.72
N ASN A 10 -18.74 -46.75 0.71
CA ASN A 10 -19.73 -45.90 1.38
C ASN A 10 -20.82 -45.46 0.39
N GLY A 11 -22.04 -46.02 0.53
CA GLY A 11 -23.18 -45.69 -0.33
C GLY A 11 -23.22 -46.40 -1.70
N PHE A 12 -22.19 -47.17 -2.04
CA PHE A 12 -22.12 -47.99 -3.25
C PHE A 12 -22.67 -49.40 -3.01
N GLN A 13 -23.30 -49.97 -4.05
CA GLN A 13 -23.68 -51.38 -4.08
C GLN A 13 -22.66 -52.16 -4.92
N PHE A 14 -22.05 -53.18 -4.33
CA PHE A 14 -21.20 -54.12 -5.06
C PHE A 14 -22.08 -55.18 -5.72
N LEU A 15 -21.70 -55.54 -6.93
CA LEU A 15 -22.43 -56.48 -7.76
C LEU A 15 -21.56 -57.71 -8.06
N THR A 16 -22.23 -58.84 -8.24
CA THR A 16 -21.69 -60.06 -8.85
C THR A 16 -21.31 -59.80 -10.32
N THR A 17 -20.58 -60.73 -10.93
CA THR A 17 -20.22 -60.67 -12.36
C THR A 17 -21.43 -60.71 -13.30
N THR A 18 -22.61 -61.09 -12.79
CA THR A 18 -23.89 -61.08 -13.53
C THR A 18 -24.76 -59.86 -13.23
N GLY A 19 -24.27 -58.91 -12.42
CA GLY A 19 -24.95 -57.65 -12.12
C GLY A 19 -25.98 -57.71 -10.97
N LEU A 20 -26.09 -58.84 -10.26
CA LEU A 20 -26.92 -58.94 -9.04
C LEU A 20 -26.17 -58.41 -7.82
N PRO A 21 -26.84 -57.88 -6.78
CA PRO A 21 -26.20 -57.50 -5.52
C PRO A 21 -25.33 -58.63 -4.96
N LEU A 22 -24.11 -58.28 -4.54
CA LEU A 22 -23.13 -59.22 -4.02
C LEU A 22 -23.45 -59.62 -2.57
N ASN A 23 -24.51 -60.40 -2.40
CA ASN A 23 -24.96 -60.89 -1.10
C ASN A 23 -23.87 -61.74 -0.42
N GLY A 24 -23.41 -61.31 0.76
CA GLY A 24 -22.44 -62.06 1.55
C GLY A 24 -21.03 -62.11 0.97
N GLY A 25 -20.70 -61.25 -0.01
CA GLY A 25 -19.32 -61.08 -0.48
C GLY A 25 -18.44 -60.42 0.57
N PHE A 26 -17.14 -60.38 0.30
CA PHE A 26 -16.15 -59.86 1.23
C PHE A 26 -15.31 -58.73 0.63
N ILE A 27 -14.96 -57.75 1.46
CA ILE A 27 -13.93 -56.76 1.18
C ILE A 27 -12.77 -56.99 2.14
N TYR A 28 -11.63 -57.38 1.61
CA TYR A 28 -10.38 -57.46 2.37
C TYR A 28 -9.61 -56.15 2.27
N THR A 29 -9.05 -55.68 3.39
CA THR A 29 -8.32 -54.41 3.45
C THR A 29 -6.85 -54.63 3.80
N TYR A 30 -5.95 -54.07 2.99
CA TYR A 30 -4.51 -54.21 3.15
C TYR A 30 -3.81 -52.85 2.99
N GLN A 31 -2.55 -52.75 3.43
CA GLN A 31 -1.66 -51.66 3.05
C GLN A 31 -1.41 -51.74 1.53
N ALA A 32 -1.49 -50.60 0.84
CA ALA A 32 -1.27 -50.51 -0.62
C ALA A 32 0.04 -51.17 -1.04
N GLY A 33 0.01 -51.87 -2.18
CA GLY A 33 1.16 -52.63 -2.69
C GLY A 33 1.57 -53.86 -1.86
N SER A 34 0.82 -54.26 -0.83
CA SER A 34 1.17 -55.38 0.06
C SER A 34 -0.02 -56.31 0.34
N SER A 35 0.23 -57.46 0.97
CA SER A 35 -0.82 -58.33 1.54
C SER A 35 -0.92 -58.19 3.07
N ALA A 36 -0.29 -57.18 3.67
CA ALA A 36 -0.36 -56.91 5.10
C ALA A 36 -1.73 -56.30 5.44
N PRO A 37 -2.56 -56.94 6.30
CA PRO A 37 -3.86 -56.40 6.69
C PRO A 37 -3.71 -55.00 7.28
N LEU A 38 -4.59 -54.09 6.87
CA LEU A 38 -4.63 -52.74 7.42
C LEU A 38 -6.03 -52.41 7.89
N THR A 39 -6.12 -51.96 9.14
CA THR A 39 -7.39 -51.68 9.83
C THR A 39 -8.15 -50.54 9.17
N THR A 40 -9.46 -50.71 9.04
CA THR A 40 -10.43 -49.64 8.72
C THR A 40 -11.40 -49.49 9.88
N TYR A 41 -12.16 -48.40 9.93
CA TYR A 41 -13.04 -48.08 11.06
C TYR A 41 -14.47 -47.82 10.61
N SER A 42 -15.43 -48.07 11.52
CA SER A 42 -16.86 -47.98 11.23
C SER A 42 -17.46 -46.58 11.35
N ASP A 43 -16.69 -45.61 11.88
CA ASP A 43 -17.13 -44.23 12.08
C ASP A 43 -16.00 -43.20 11.93
N VAL A 44 -16.39 -41.92 11.94
CA VAL A 44 -15.50 -40.75 11.87
C VAL A 44 -14.54 -40.64 13.06
N ASN A 45 -14.87 -41.26 14.20
CA ASN A 45 -14.05 -41.16 15.40
C ASN A 45 -12.82 -42.08 15.34
N GLY A 46 -12.86 -43.09 14.45
CA GLY A 46 -11.75 -44.04 14.27
C GLY A 46 -11.51 -44.88 15.52
N LEU A 47 -12.58 -45.19 16.27
CA LEU A 47 -12.49 -45.92 17.54
C LEU A 47 -12.89 -47.40 17.40
N ILE A 48 -13.86 -47.69 16.55
CA ILE A 48 -14.37 -49.05 16.35
C ILE A 48 -13.81 -49.60 15.04
N PRO A 49 -12.90 -50.60 15.08
CA PRO A 49 -12.35 -51.19 13.87
C PRO A 49 -13.41 -52.05 13.17
N ASN A 50 -13.45 -51.96 11.86
CA ASN A 50 -14.18 -52.91 11.02
C ASN A 50 -13.48 -54.28 11.03
N PRO A 51 -14.24 -55.38 10.90
CA PRO A 51 -13.65 -56.70 10.69
C PRO A 51 -12.89 -56.73 9.37
N ASN A 52 -11.89 -57.62 9.26
CA ASN A 52 -11.18 -57.89 8.02
C ASN A 52 -11.21 -59.41 7.76
N PRO A 53 -12.04 -59.90 6.82
CA PRO A 53 -12.80 -59.12 5.82
C PRO A 53 -14.04 -58.40 6.38
N ILE A 54 -14.45 -57.35 5.66
CA ILE A 54 -15.76 -56.70 5.82
C ILE A 54 -16.79 -57.50 5.02
N VAL A 55 -17.86 -57.95 5.67
CA VAL A 55 -18.92 -58.74 5.03
C VAL A 55 -20.00 -57.82 4.46
N LEU A 56 -20.40 -58.08 3.22
CA LEU A 56 -21.48 -57.37 2.54
C LEU A 56 -22.86 -57.92 2.95
N GLY A 57 -23.83 -57.04 3.10
CA GLY A 57 -25.23 -57.39 3.33
C GLY A 57 -25.89 -58.03 2.10
N SER A 58 -27.15 -58.41 2.23
CA SER A 58 -27.94 -59.00 1.14
C SER A 58 -28.16 -58.06 -0.05
N ASP A 59 -28.03 -56.77 0.20
CA ASP A 59 -28.05 -55.71 -0.80
C ASP A 59 -26.67 -55.42 -1.40
N GLY A 60 -25.63 -56.22 -1.11
CA GLY A 60 -24.28 -56.02 -1.64
C GLY A 60 -23.58 -54.77 -1.12
N ARG A 61 -24.02 -54.20 0.02
CA ARG A 61 -23.41 -53.03 0.65
C ARG A 61 -22.69 -53.41 1.93
N PRO A 62 -21.60 -52.71 2.32
CA PRO A 62 -21.06 -52.81 3.67
C PRO A 62 -22.12 -52.41 4.71
N GLN A 63 -22.20 -53.15 5.82
CA GLN A 63 -23.20 -52.87 6.88
C GLN A 63 -22.81 -51.68 7.77
N THR A 64 -21.56 -51.22 7.69
CA THR A 64 -21.02 -50.07 8.40
C THR A 64 -20.19 -49.23 7.42
N GLU A 65 -19.99 -47.97 7.76
CA GLU A 65 -19.12 -47.12 6.96
C GLU A 65 -17.68 -47.63 6.99
N ILE A 66 -16.90 -47.26 5.97
CA ILE A 66 -15.49 -47.60 5.87
C ILE A 66 -14.68 -46.32 5.93
N TRP A 67 -13.93 -46.17 7.02
CA TRP A 67 -13.02 -45.07 7.27
C TRP A 67 -11.57 -45.54 7.26
N LEU A 68 -10.71 -44.83 6.54
CA LEU A 68 -9.30 -45.13 6.28
C LEU A 68 -8.41 -44.29 7.18
N THR A 69 -7.32 -44.87 7.70
CA THR A 69 -6.36 -44.12 8.53
C THR A 69 -5.68 -43.04 7.69
N GLN A 70 -5.70 -41.80 8.18
CA GLN A 70 -5.06 -40.68 7.50
C GLN A 70 -3.55 -40.92 7.33
N GLY A 71 -3.01 -40.63 6.14
CA GLY A 71 -1.58 -40.81 5.83
C GLY A 71 -1.23 -42.19 5.26
N TYR A 72 -2.19 -43.10 5.14
CA TYR A 72 -2.00 -44.42 4.54
C TYR A 72 -2.81 -44.59 3.27
N SER A 73 -2.24 -45.30 2.30
CA SER A 73 -2.95 -45.79 1.12
C SER A 73 -3.32 -47.25 1.32
N TYR A 74 -4.52 -47.62 0.87
CA TYR A 74 -5.13 -48.93 1.07
C TYR A 74 -5.25 -49.71 -0.24
N LYS A 75 -5.23 -51.03 -0.12
CA LYS A 75 -5.66 -51.97 -1.15
C LYS A 75 -6.90 -52.72 -0.69
N PHE A 76 -7.96 -52.66 -1.48
CA PHE A 76 -9.18 -53.44 -1.27
C PHE A 76 -9.25 -54.59 -2.26
N ILE A 77 -9.51 -55.79 -1.77
CA ILE A 77 -9.80 -56.96 -2.60
C ILE A 77 -11.25 -57.36 -2.36
N LEU A 78 -12.06 -57.28 -3.41
CA LEU A 78 -13.46 -57.69 -3.42
C LEU A 78 -13.55 -59.16 -3.85
N THR A 79 -14.20 -60.00 -3.06
CA THR A 79 -14.46 -61.40 -3.39
C THR A 79 -15.94 -61.74 -3.30
N ASP A 80 -16.36 -62.81 -3.97
CA ASP A 80 -17.67 -63.40 -3.76
C ASP A 80 -17.80 -64.11 -2.41
N SER A 81 -18.99 -64.61 -2.09
CA SER A 81 -19.26 -65.34 -0.85
C SER A 81 -18.46 -66.65 -0.71
N THR A 82 -17.81 -67.11 -1.77
CA THR A 82 -16.95 -68.31 -1.81
C THR A 82 -15.45 -67.97 -1.88
N ASN A 83 -15.08 -66.69 -1.71
CA ASN A 83 -13.71 -66.17 -1.78
C ASN A 83 -13.05 -66.14 -3.17
N ASN A 84 -13.82 -66.23 -4.26
CA ASN A 84 -13.26 -65.94 -5.57
C ASN A 84 -13.11 -64.43 -5.76
N GLN A 85 -11.93 -63.98 -6.16
CA GLN A 85 -11.64 -62.56 -6.38
C GLN A 85 -12.43 -62.02 -7.57
N ILE A 86 -13.18 -60.95 -7.34
CA ILE A 86 -13.90 -60.20 -8.37
C ILE A 86 -13.05 -59.02 -8.85
N GLN A 87 -12.50 -58.24 -7.91
CA GLN A 87 -11.77 -57.01 -8.25
C GLN A 87 -10.75 -56.64 -7.18
N THR A 88 -9.68 -55.97 -7.62
CA THR A 88 -8.68 -55.35 -6.74
C THR A 88 -8.63 -53.86 -7.02
N TYR A 89 -8.70 -53.07 -5.94
CA TYR A 89 -8.51 -51.62 -5.96
C TYR A 89 -7.26 -51.34 -5.13
N ASP A 90 -6.17 -50.88 -5.76
CA ASP A 90 -4.93 -50.53 -5.07
C ASP A 90 -4.71 -49.01 -5.07
N ASN A 91 -3.87 -48.52 -4.16
CA ASN A 91 -3.58 -47.10 -3.96
C ASN A 91 -4.82 -46.24 -3.68
N LEU A 92 -5.80 -46.79 -2.95
CA LEU A 92 -6.94 -46.01 -2.47
C LEU A 92 -6.52 -45.10 -1.32
N TYR A 93 -6.86 -43.83 -1.42
CA TYR A 93 -6.66 -42.86 -0.36
C TYR A 93 -8.01 -42.29 0.09
N GLY A 94 -8.16 -42.02 1.38
CA GLY A 94 -9.41 -41.50 1.94
C GLY A 94 -9.77 -40.13 1.35
N ILE A 95 -11.07 -39.88 1.18
CA ILE A 95 -11.58 -38.57 0.77
C ILE A 95 -11.20 -37.56 1.86
N LEU A 96 -10.48 -36.53 1.47
CA LEU A 96 -10.16 -35.40 2.33
C LEU A 96 -11.47 -34.65 2.65
N GLN A 97 -12.04 -34.88 3.84
CA GLN A 97 -13.31 -34.26 4.27
C GLN A 97 -13.20 -32.75 4.48
N ASN A 98 -11.98 -32.27 4.67
CA ASN A 98 -11.59 -30.91 4.41
C ASN A 98 -10.51 -31.01 3.35
N ALA A 99 -10.65 -30.31 2.21
CA ALA A 99 -9.44 -29.79 1.56
C ALA A 99 -8.61 -29.22 2.71
N PRO A 100 -7.36 -29.70 2.94
CA PRO A 100 -6.60 -29.35 4.12
C PRO A 100 -6.78 -27.86 4.29
N ALA A 101 -7.32 -27.42 5.44
CA ALA A 101 -7.43 -26.00 5.73
C ALA A 101 -6.08 -25.45 5.32
N VAL A 102 -6.05 -24.65 4.25
CA VAL A 102 -4.80 -24.18 3.66
C VAL A 102 -4.01 -23.67 4.83
N SER A 103 -2.99 -24.43 5.25
CA SER A 103 -2.31 -24.21 6.53
C SER A 103 -1.97 -22.75 6.54
N ASN A 104 -2.63 -21.93 7.40
CA ASN A 104 -2.75 -20.47 7.21
C ASN A 104 -1.46 -19.94 6.58
N VAL A 105 -1.44 -19.82 5.25
CA VAL A 105 -0.17 -19.61 4.52
C VAL A 105 0.37 -18.22 4.87
N VAL A 106 -0.56 -17.37 5.31
CA VAL A 106 -0.32 -16.05 5.85
C VAL A 106 -0.19 -16.13 7.37
N PRO A 107 0.99 -15.81 7.94
CA PRO A 107 1.16 -15.76 9.38
C PRO A 107 0.33 -14.62 10.01
N THR A 108 -0.12 -14.82 11.25
CA THR A 108 -0.74 -13.76 12.07
C THR A 108 0.20 -12.56 12.18
N GLY A 109 -0.34 -11.36 12.08
CA GLY A 109 0.40 -10.10 12.09
C GLY A 109 0.81 -9.60 10.69
N LEU A 110 0.64 -10.40 9.63
CA LEU A 110 0.84 -9.90 8.27
C LEU A 110 -0.22 -8.86 7.91
N ILE A 111 0.23 -7.74 7.35
CA ILE A 111 -0.62 -6.63 6.92
C ILE A 111 -0.79 -6.70 5.40
N ALA A 112 -2.04 -6.62 4.94
CA ALA A 112 -2.42 -6.59 3.54
C ALA A 112 -3.22 -5.32 3.21
N ILE A 113 -3.20 -4.95 1.93
CA ILE A 113 -4.01 -3.86 1.39
C ILE A 113 -5.34 -4.45 0.91
N TRP A 114 -6.44 -3.85 1.35
CA TRP A 114 -7.82 -4.31 1.11
C TRP A 114 -8.62 -3.27 0.33
N SER A 115 -9.19 -3.71 -0.80
CA SER A 115 -10.01 -2.87 -1.68
C SER A 115 -11.51 -2.98 -1.46
N GLY A 116 -11.96 -3.95 -0.66
CA GLY A 116 -13.37 -4.09 -0.30
C GLY A 116 -13.81 -3.11 0.79
N SER A 117 -15.09 -3.18 1.15
CA SER A 117 -15.63 -2.42 2.26
C SER A 117 -15.01 -2.87 3.59
N ILE A 118 -14.85 -1.92 4.53
CA ILE A 118 -14.45 -2.23 5.92
C ILE A 118 -15.48 -3.16 6.59
N GLY A 119 -16.77 -3.02 6.24
CA GLY A 119 -17.83 -3.91 6.75
C GLY A 119 -17.81 -5.32 6.17
N SER A 120 -16.99 -5.59 5.15
CA SER A 120 -16.85 -6.89 4.49
C SER A 120 -15.45 -7.49 4.64
N ILE A 121 -14.69 -7.07 5.65
CA ILE A 121 -13.39 -7.66 5.95
C ILE A 121 -13.59 -9.16 6.21
N PRO A 122 -12.88 -10.06 5.52
CA PRO A 122 -13.05 -11.50 5.68
C PRO A 122 -12.75 -11.97 7.10
N SER A 123 -13.41 -13.06 7.52
CA SER A 123 -13.09 -13.73 8.78
C SER A 123 -11.60 -14.09 8.86
N GLY A 124 -11.01 -13.91 10.03
CA GLY A 124 -9.57 -14.10 10.25
C GLY A 124 -8.70 -12.90 9.87
N TRP A 125 -9.29 -11.76 9.54
CA TRP A 125 -8.62 -10.48 9.33
C TRP A 125 -9.31 -9.38 10.14
N VAL A 126 -8.54 -8.37 10.53
CA VAL A 126 -9.02 -7.22 11.31
C VAL A 126 -8.48 -5.91 10.72
N LEU A 127 -9.19 -4.80 10.90
CA LEU A 127 -8.75 -3.48 10.44
C LEU A 127 -7.52 -3.01 11.25
N CYS A 128 -6.53 -2.41 10.59
CA CYS A 128 -5.39 -1.77 11.25
C CYS A 128 -5.77 -0.38 11.78
N ASP A 129 -6.50 -0.34 12.90
CA ASP A 129 -7.04 0.88 13.51
C ASP A 129 -6.54 1.13 14.95
N GLY A 130 -5.55 0.38 15.40
CA GLY A 130 -5.02 0.46 16.77
C GLY A 130 -5.74 -0.45 17.78
N THR A 131 -6.82 -1.12 17.36
CA THR A 131 -7.52 -2.12 18.18
C THR A 131 -7.02 -3.53 17.89
N ASN A 132 -7.37 -4.52 18.71
CA ASN A 132 -7.00 -5.93 18.50
C ASN A 132 -5.49 -6.15 18.29
N SER A 133 -4.66 -5.37 18.98
CA SER A 133 -3.19 -5.37 18.86
C SER A 133 -2.67 -5.05 17.45
N THR A 134 -3.49 -4.44 16.59
CA THR A 134 -3.07 -3.93 15.29
C THR A 134 -2.39 -2.55 15.46
N PRO A 135 -1.47 -2.17 14.55
CA PRO A 135 -1.07 -0.76 14.43
C PRO A 135 -2.22 0.08 13.86
N ASP A 136 -2.28 1.36 14.20
CA ASP A 136 -3.19 2.30 13.52
C ASP A 136 -2.53 2.83 12.24
N LEU A 137 -2.98 2.35 11.09
CA LEU A 137 -2.45 2.72 9.78
C LEU A 137 -3.41 3.59 8.96
N ARG A 138 -4.48 4.08 9.57
CA ARG A 138 -5.43 4.97 8.89
C ARG A 138 -4.74 6.29 8.55
N ASN A 139 -4.91 6.73 7.30
CA ASN A 139 -4.29 7.95 6.77
C ASN A 139 -2.74 7.95 6.80
N SER A 140 -2.12 6.76 6.86
CA SER A 140 -0.67 6.61 6.90
C SER A 140 -0.11 6.15 5.56
N PHE A 141 1.05 6.70 5.19
CA PHE A 141 1.88 6.17 4.11
C PHE A 141 2.92 5.19 4.69
N ILE A 142 3.14 4.06 4.03
CA ILE A 142 4.01 3.00 4.55
C ILE A 142 5.46 3.24 4.12
N LEU A 143 6.36 3.23 5.10
CA LEU A 143 7.80 3.39 4.92
C LEU A 143 8.52 2.12 5.39
N GLY A 144 9.53 1.68 4.63
CA GLY A 144 10.34 0.51 5.00
C GLY A 144 11.19 0.76 6.24
N ALA A 145 11.07 -0.12 7.24
CA ALA A 145 11.88 -0.10 8.45
C ALA A 145 13.16 -0.96 8.31
N GLY A 146 14.12 -0.81 9.24
CA GLY A 146 15.29 -1.69 9.34
C GLY A 146 16.66 -1.01 9.22
N ASN A 147 16.70 0.31 9.02
CA ASN A 147 17.92 1.11 9.10
C ASN A 147 17.66 2.41 9.89
N SER A 148 17.37 3.52 9.20
CA SER A 148 17.08 4.82 9.82
C SER A 148 15.72 4.90 10.52
N TYR A 149 14.85 3.91 10.31
CA TYR A 149 13.49 3.87 10.85
C TYR A 149 13.26 2.56 11.60
N SER A 150 12.84 2.66 12.85
CA SER A 150 12.44 1.49 13.65
C SER A 150 11.04 1.01 13.27
N VAL A 151 10.75 -0.26 13.53
CA VAL A 151 9.41 -0.82 13.33
C VAL A 151 8.40 -0.03 14.17
N GLY A 152 7.28 0.38 13.55
CA GLY A 152 6.24 1.16 14.21
C GLY A 152 6.56 2.65 14.40
N GLN A 153 7.71 3.14 13.92
CA GLN A 153 8.02 4.56 13.97
C GLN A 153 7.04 5.36 13.09
N THR A 154 6.42 6.38 13.67
CA THR A 154 5.53 7.32 12.96
C THR A 154 6.21 8.67 12.76
N GLY A 155 5.84 9.40 11.72
CA GLY A 155 6.34 10.74 11.44
C GLY A 155 5.83 11.29 10.12
N GLY A 156 6.39 12.42 9.68
CA GLY A 156 5.99 13.11 8.45
C GLY A 156 4.85 14.12 8.67
N SER A 157 4.51 14.84 7.60
CA SER A 157 3.45 15.85 7.59
C SER A 157 2.83 15.91 6.19
N THR A 158 1.49 15.98 6.13
CA THR A 158 0.74 16.26 4.89
C THR A 158 0.98 17.69 4.39
N ASP A 159 1.30 18.60 5.31
CA ASP A 159 1.54 20.01 5.01
C ASP A 159 3.01 20.25 4.70
N ALA A 160 3.26 21.07 3.67
CA ALA A 160 4.59 21.58 3.37
C ALA A 160 5.00 22.63 4.40
N ILE A 161 6.21 22.47 4.93
CA ILE A 161 6.83 23.43 5.83
C ILE A 161 7.49 24.52 4.99
N VAL A 162 7.14 25.78 5.24
CA VAL A 162 7.85 26.91 4.65
C VAL A 162 9.17 27.08 5.38
N VAL A 163 10.27 26.69 4.73
CA VAL A 163 11.62 26.94 5.25
C VAL A 163 11.87 28.45 5.23
N SER A 164 12.38 28.98 6.35
CA SER A 164 12.73 30.40 6.47
C SER A 164 13.66 30.80 5.32
N HIS A 165 13.23 31.78 4.54
CA HIS A 165 14.02 32.38 3.47
C HIS A 165 13.72 33.89 3.43
N THR A 166 14.61 34.64 2.79
CA THR A 166 14.45 36.10 2.62
C THR A 166 14.56 36.46 1.15
N HIS A 167 13.84 37.51 0.76
CA HIS A 167 13.99 38.12 -0.56
C HIS A 167 14.85 39.38 -0.40
N THR A 168 15.86 39.53 -1.25
CA THR A 168 16.63 40.77 -1.37
C THR A 168 16.18 41.46 -2.65
N ALA A 169 15.72 42.71 -2.54
CA ALA A 169 15.53 43.56 -3.72
C ALA A 169 16.52 44.72 -3.64
N THR A 170 17.12 45.03 -4.78
CA THR A 170 18.04 46.16 -4.96
C THR A 170 17.44 47.12 -5.96
N SER A 171 17.69 48.41 -5.76
CA SER A 171 17.32 49.45 -6.72
C SER A 171 18.51 50.36 -6.94
N VAL A 172 18.75 50.69 -8.21
CA VAL A 172 19.89 51.49 -8.65
C VAL A 172 19.34 52.72 -9.37
N VAL A 173 19.86 53.88 -9.03
CA VAL A 173 19.64 55.13 -9.76
C VAL A 173 20.92 55.47 -10.49
N THR A 174 20.83 55.59 -11.81
CA THR A 174 21.92 56.11 -12.63
C THR A 174 21.57 57.53 -13.04
N ASP A 175 22.31 58.50 -12.53
CA ASP A 175 22.27 59.89 -12.99
C ASP A 175 23.62 60.23 -13.61
N ALA A 176 23.66 60.39 -14.94
CA ALA A 176 24.89 60.72 -15.65
C ALA A 176 25.40 62.14 -15.32
N GLY A 177 24.61 62.93 -14.58
CA GLY A 177 24.91 64.30 -14.23
C GLY A 177 24.74 65.25 -15.42
N HIS A 178 24.49 66.51 -15.11
CA HIS A 178 24.55 67.61 -16.08
C HIS A 178 24.87 68.92 -15.35
N PHE A 179 25.24 69.96 -16.10
CA PHE A 179 25.57 71.29 -15.59
C PHE A 179 24.91 72.37 -16.45
N HIS A 180 24.59 73.51 -15.84
CA HIS A 180 24.05 74.68 -16.52
C HIS A 180 25.11 75.78 -16.66
N ALA A 181 25.45 76.15 -17.90
CA ALA A 181 26.29 77.30 -18.18
C ALA A 181 25.44 78.59 -18.22
N PRO A 182 25.81 79.67 -17.53
CA PRO A 182 25.09 80.94 -17.63
C PRO A 182 25.17 81.44 -19.08
N GLY A 183 24.02 81.78 -19.66
CA GLY A 183 23.95 82.44 -20.95
C GLY A 183 24.71 83.76 -20.87
N SER A 184 25.62 84.00 -21.81
CA SER A 184 26.41 85.23 -21.91
C SER A 184 25.52 86.46 -21.79
N ALA A 185 25.79 87.33 -20.81
CA ALA A 185 25.09 88.60 -20.67
C ALA A 185 25.22 89.38 -21.98
N SER A 186 24.11 89.59 -22.69
CA SER A 186 24.07 90.60 -23.74
C SER A 186 24.24 91.97 -23.08
N ASN A 187 25.20 92.75 -23.56
CA ASN A 187 25.50 94.07 -23.04
C ASN A 187 24.23 94.94 -23.04
N PHE A 188 23.70 95.25 -21.85
CA PHE A 188 22.69 96.28 -21.68
C PHE A 188 23.37 97.64 -21.81
N TRP A 189 23.23 98.28 -22.97
CA TRP A 189 23.55 99.69 -23.14
C TRP A 189 22.45 100.53 -22.47
N GLY A 190 22.53 100.67 -21.14
CA GLY A 190 21.71 101.58 -20.38
C GLY A 190 22.21 103.02 -20.55
N ASN A 191 21.54 103.79 -21.40
CA ASN A 191 21.73 105.23 -21.53
C ASN A 191 21.21 105.94 -20.26
N SER A 192 22.07 106.18 -19.26
CA SER A 192 21.74 107.05 -18.13
C SER A 192 22.14 108.50 -18.46
N ALA A 193 21.20 109.24 -19.04
CA ALA A 193 21.26 110.69 -19.14
C ALA A 193 21.06 111.32 -17.76
N PHE A 194 22.12 111.42 -16.95
CA PHE A 194 22.25 112.46 -15.92
C PHE A 194 23.70 112.98 -15.94
N GLY A 195 23.82 114.28 -16.22
CA GLY A 195 25.05 114.93 -16.66
C GLY A 195 26.11 115.09 -15.57
N GLY A 196 27.37 114.90 -16.01
CA GLY A 196 28.59 115.15 -15.23
C GLY A 196 29.78 114.35 -15.77
N SER A 197 30.38 114.78 -16.87
CA SER A 197 31.60 114.21 -17.50
C SER A 197 32.86 114.98 -17.06
N PRO A 198 34.10 114.57 -17.43
CA PRO A 198 34.73 113.24 -17.44
C PRO A 198 36.19 113.29 -16.92
N SER A 199 36.68 112.28 -16.20
CA SER A 199 38.14 111.99 -16.21
C SER A 199 38.45 110.70 -15.46
N GLY A 200 38.89 109.68 -16.21
CA GLY A 200 39.48 108.48 -15.66
C GLY A 200 38.80 107.23 -16.16
N SER A 201 39.26 106.76 -17.32
CA SER A 201 39.17 105.41 -17.89
C SER A 201 37.81 104.70 -17.80
N PRO A 202 37.24 104.17 -18.91
CA PRO A 202 36.24 103.13 -18.78
C PRO A 202 37.00 101.93 -18.21
N VAL A 203 37.07 101.83 -16.89
CA VAL A 203 37.36 100.58 -16.23
C VAL A 203 36.19 99.73 -16.66
N GLY A 204 36.43 98.87 -17.64
CA GLY A 204 35.57 97.75 -17.96
C GLY A 204 35.50 96.95 -16.69
N ALA A 205 34.57 97.33 -15.81
CA ALA A 205 34.18 96.51 -14.70
C ALA A 205 33.47 95.34 -15.36
N THR A 206 34.26 94.32 -15.71
CA THR A 206 33.74 92.99 -15.92
C THR A 206 33.18 92.58 -14.57
N TYR A 207 31.94 92.99 -14.30
CA TYR A 207 31.14 92.40 -13.26
C TYR A 207 30.92 90.97 -13.71
N GLY A 208 31.83 90.09 -13.29
CA GLY A 208 31.59 88.66 -13.34
C GLY A 208 30.39 88.40 -12.44
N THR A 209 29.20 88.49 -13.00
CA THR A 209 28.01 87.99 -12.32
C THR A 209 28.17 86.49 -12.32
N SER A 210 28.79 85.96 -11.27
CA SER A 210 28.60 84.59 -10.87
C SER A 210 27.13 84.45 -10.51
N ALA A 211 26.27 84.29 -11.53
CA ALA A 211 24.90 83.91 -11.31
C ALA A 211 24.96 82.48 -10.76
N GLN A 212 24.96 82.35 -9.43
CA GLN A 212 24.79 81.06 -8.81
C GLN A 212 23.40 80.58 -9.20
N THR A 213 23.31 79.57 -10.07
CA THR A 213 22.02 78.88 -10.26
C THR A 213 21.65 78.26 -8.93
N ALA A 214 20.43 78.52 -8.46
CA ALA A 214 19.94 77.93 -7.23
C ALA A 214 20.04 76.41 -7.29
N ASN A 215 20.20 75.75 -6.14
CA ASN A 215 20.12 74.30 -6.06
C ASN A 215 18.76 73.84 -6.63
N ALA A 216 18.79 72.98 -7.65
CA ALA A 216 17.63 72.30 -8.17
C ALA A 216 17.74 70.81 -7.81
N THR A 217 16.77 70.30 -7.06
CA THR A 217 16.66 68.86 -6.80
C THR A 217 15.92 68.19 -7.95
N THR A 218 16.38 67.02 -8.39
CA THR A 218 15.68 66.21 -9.42
C THR A 218 14.35 65.62 -8.93
N GLY A 219 14.13 65.60 -7.61
CA GLY A 219 12.90 65.05 -6.99
C GLY A 219 12.78 63.53 -7.08
N ILE A 220 13.87 62.81 -7.41
CA ILE A 220 13.83 61.37 -7.64
C ILE A 220 13.60 60.63 -6.31
N THR A 221 12.52 59.84 -6.25
CA THR A 221 12.24 58.88 -5.18
C THR A 221 12.35 57.46 -5.74
N VAL A 222 13.04 56.59 -5.01
CA VAL A 222 13.17 55.17 -5.34
C VAL A 222 12.46 54.36 -4.28
N ALA A 223 11.38 53.69 -4.66
CA ALA A 223 10.65 52.78 -3.78
C ALA A 223 10.84 51.35 -4.27
N THR A 224 11.26 50.46 -3.38
CA THR A 224 11.41 49.03 -3.64
C THR A 224 10.54 48.26 -2.67
N THR A 225 9.70 47.37 -3.18
CA THR A 225 8.83 46.53 -2.37
C THR A 225 8.98 45.08 -2.76
N ASN A 226 9.14 44.19 -1.78
CA ASN A 226 9.14 42.76 -1.99
C ASN A 226 7.72 42.26 -1.77
N ALA A 227 7.01 41.94 -2.85
CA ALA A 227 5.71 41.32 -2.73
C ALA A 227 5.87 39.94 -2.09
N SER A 228 5.09 39.65 -1.04
CA SER A 228 4.97 38.28 -0.56
C SER A 228 4.05 37.53 -1.52
N THR A 229 4.61 36.63 -2.32
CA THR A 229 3.86 35.71 -3.16
C THR A 229 4.05 34.30 -2.63
N GLY A 230 2.97 33.59 -2.32
CA GLY A 230 3.02 32.22 -1.84
C GLY A 230 1.71 31.50 -2.09
N VAL A 231 1.77 30.17 -2.12
CA VAL A 231 0.61 29.29 -2.10
C VAL A 231 0.55 28.61 -0.73
N SER A 232 -0.64 28.15 -0.33
CA SER A 232 -0.81 27.41 0.92
C SER A 232 0.04 26.13 0.92
N GLY A 233 0.77 25.89 2.02
CA GLY A 233 1.46 24.61 2.24
C GLY A 233 0.54 23.48 2.69
N THR A 234 -0.72 23.76 3.02
CA THR A 234 -1.69 22.75 3.47
C THR A 234 -1.89 21.65 2.43
N ASN A 235 -1.71 20.39 2.84
CA ASN A 235 -1.77 19.20 1.99
C ASN A 235 -0.84 19.22 0.76
N ALA A 236 0.14 20.11 0.73
CA ALA A 236 1.03 20.26 -0.42
C ALA A 236 2.04 19.10 -0.57
N ASN A 237 2.21 18.26 0.46
CA ASN A 237 2.99 17.03 0.40
C ASN A 237 2.13 15.78 0.10
N LEU A 238 0.84 15.92 -0.22
CA LEU A 238 -0.06 14.81 -0.52
C LEU A 238 -0.14 14.57 -2.03
N PRO A 239 0.48 13.51 -2.59
CA PRO A 239 0.32 13.17 -4.00
C PRO A 239 -1.13 12.72 -4.28
N PRO A 240 -1.57 12.72 -5.56
CA PRO A 240 -2.82 12.08 -5.93
C PRO A 240 -2.88 10.63 -5.39
N TYR A 241 -3.97 10.29 -4.70
CA TYR A 241 -4.08 9.01 -3.99
C TYR A 241 -5.39 8.28 -4.29
N TYR A 242 -5.32 6.95 -4.18
CA TYR A 242 -6.48 6.06 -4.15
C TYR A 242 -6.45 5.31 -2.82
N ALA A 243 -7.43 5.57 -1.96
CA ALA A 243 -7.41 5.07 -0.58
C ALA A 243 -7.91 3.64 -0.49
N LEU A 244 -7.11 2.79 0.16
CA LEU A 244 -7.42 1.38 0.47
C LEU A 244 -7.25 1.14 1.97
N ALA A 245 -7.96 0.16 2.51
CA ALA A 245 -7.83 -0.19 3.92
C ALA A 245 -6.58 -1.05 4.15
N PHE A 246 -5.96 -0.90 5.31
CA PHE A 246 -4.97 -1.87 5.80
C PHE A 246 -5.66 -2.85 6.73
N ILE A 247 -5.49 -4.14 6.48
CA ILE A 247 -6.01 -5.22 7.33
C ILE A 247 -4.88 -6.13 7.79
N MET A 248 -4.97 -6.64 9.01
CA MET A 248 -4.00 -7.54 9.61
C MET A 248 -4.60 -8.93 9.78
N LYS A 249 -3.83 -9.97 9.45
CA LYS A 249 -4.21 -11.36 9.75
C LYS A 249 -4.26 -11.54 11.26
N SER A 250 -5.43 -11.90 11.79
CA SER A 250 -5.63 -12.29 13.20
C SER A 250 -5.22 -13.74 13.43
#